data_AF-A0A382WM76-F1
#
_entry.id   AF-A0A382WM76-F1
#
_cell.length_a   1.000
_cell.length_b   1.000
_cell.length_c   1.000
_cell.angle_alpha   90.00
_cell.angle_beta   90.00
_cell.angle_gamma   90.00
#
_symmetry.space_group_name_H-M   'P 1'
#
loop_
_entity.id
_entity.type
_entity.pdbx_description
1 polymer ?
#
loop_
_entity_poly.entity_id
_entity_poly.type
_entity_poly.pdbx_seq_one_letter_code
_entity_poly.pdbx_strand_id
1 'polypeptide(L)'
;MKKLILIITLLLTSIAFAETKQYNFWWEQLPAVCSTSDEIGRWAKDKNFMPLNYSYGRHGGKPDGKIVYTIVYWMNDKGETFASVHTPEKKDQMCILFRTFDLTMNE
;
A
#
# COMPACT_ATOMS: atom_id res chain seq x y z
N MET A 1 -52.66 -21.30 1.33
CA MET A 1 -52.09 -20.37 2.32
C MET A 1 -51.00 -20.99 3.19
N LYS A 2 -51.24 -22.15 3.85
CA LYS A 2 -50.23 -22.81 4.72
C LYS A 2 -48.88 -23.14 4.03
N LYS A 3 -48.91 -23.60 2.78
CA LYS A 3 -47.69 -23.90 2.00
C LYS A 3 -46.87 -22.66 1.61
N LEU A 4 -47.53 -21.51 1.43
CA LEU A 4 -46.87 -20.26 1.07
C LEU A 4 -46.13 -19.66 2.29
N ILE A 5 -46.75 -19.75 3.46
CA ILE A 5 -46.15 -19.33 4.73
C ILE A 5 -44.86 -20.12 5.00
N LEU A 6 -44.85 -21.43 4.72
CA LEU A 6 -43.71 -22.31 4.96
C LEU A 6 -42.48 -22.00 4.10
N ILE A 7 -42.68 -21.55 2.86
CA ILE A 7 -41.60 -21.20 1.93
C ILE A 7 -40.96 -19.86 2.34
N ILE A 8 -41.76 -18.91 2.81
CA ILE A 8 -41.30 -17.60 3.25
C ILE A 8 -40.45 -17.71 4.52
N THR A 9 -40.83 -18.56 5.48
CA THR A 9 -40.01 -18.81 6.67
C THR A 9 -38.69 -19.49 6.37
N LEU A 10 -38.60 -20.32 5.33
CA LEU A 10 -37.36 -21.00 4.94
C LEU A 10 -36.34 -20.06 4.28
N LEU A 11 -36.80 -19.00 3.62
CA LEU A 11 -35.95 -17.98 2.98
C LEU A 11 -35.40 -16.95 3.98
N LEU A 12 -36.03 -16.81 5.16
CA LEU A 12 -35.64 -15.83 6.17
C LEU A 12 -34.59 -16.35 7.18
N THR A 13 -34.31 -17.66 7.19
CA THR A 13 -33.37 -18.27 8.15
C THR A 13 -31.93 -18.35 7.65
N SER A 14 -31.65 -18.01 6.38
CA SER A 14 -30.30 -18.05 5.81
C SER A 14 -29.55 -16.71 5.94
N ILE A 15 -29.52 -16.13 7.15
CA ILE A 15 -28.59 -15.04 7.48
C ILE A 15 -27.26 -15.65 7.94
N ALA A 16 -26.31 -15.77 7.03
CA ALA A 16 -24.93 -16.10 7.37
C ALA A 16 -24.21 -14.83 7.81
N PHE A 17 -23.81 -14.76 9.08
CA PHE A 17 -22.90 -13.71 9.56
C PHE A 17 -21.47 -14.09 9.19
N ALA A 18 -20.89 -13.39 8.23
CA ALA A 18 -19.46 -13.48 7.97
C ALA A 18 -18.72 -12.81 9.13
N GLU A 19 -18.11 -13.59 10.02
CA GLU A 19 -17.24 -13.08 11.06
C GLU A 19 -15.96 -12.58 10.41
N THR A 20 -15.90 -11.27 10.12
CA THR A 20 -14.70 -10.64 9.60
C THR A 20 -13.74 -10.39 10.74
N LYS A 21 -12.50 -10.87 10.62
CA LYS A 21 -11.44 -10.52 11.56
C LYS A 21 -11.27 -9.00 11.53
N GLN A 22 -11.62 -8.33 12.62
CA GLN A 22 -11.41 -6.90 12.77
C GLN A 22 -10.03 -6.64 13.38
N TYR A 23 -9.32 -5.65 12.84
CA TYR A 23 -8.04 -5.20 13.34
C TYR A 23 -8.18 -3.76 13.84
N ASN A 24 -7.65 -3.48 15.03
CA ASN A 24 -7.71 -2.16 15.66
C ASN A 24 -6.58 -1.27 15.12
N PHE A 25 -6.72 -0.81 13.87
CA PHE A 25 -5.78 0.14 13.27
C PHE A 25 -6.20 1.59 13.54
N TRP A 26 -5.22 2.46 13.67
CA TRP A 26 -5.41 3.91 13.75
C TRP A 26 -4.48 4.62 12.78
N TRP A 27 -4.80 5.87 12.49
CA TRP A 27 -4.00 6.71 11.61
C TRP A 27 -2.87 7.36 12.38
N GLU A 28 -1.69 7.40 11.78
CA GLU A 28 -0.51 8.09 12.30
C GLU A 28 0.11 8.98 11.22
N GLN A 29 0.84 10.00 11.66
CA GLN A 29 1.62 10.87 10.79
C GLN A 29 3.09 10.48 10.85
N LEU A 30 3.59 9.89 9.77
CA LEU A 30 5.01 9.56 9.62
C LEU A 30 5.74 10.68 8.88
N PRO A 31 6.94 11.09 9.33
CA PRO A 31 7.75 12.06 8.61
C PRO A 31 8.24 11.48 7.29
N ALA A 32 8.34 12.33 6.26
CA ALA A 32 8.90 11.97 4.96
C ALA A 32 9.77 13.11 4.41
N VAL A 33 10.81 12.76 3.66
CA VAL A 33 11.67 13.74 2.97
C VAL A 33 11.23 13.84 1.52
N CYS A 34 10.72 15.00 1.12
CA CYS A 34 10.16 15.19 -0.22
C CYS A 34 11.04 16.12 -1.08
N SER A 35 11.12 15.82 -2.37
CA SER A 35 11.72 16.69 -3.39
C SER A 35 11.01 16.48 -4.73
N THR A 36 11.53 17.06 -5.80
CA THR A 36 11.08 16.72 -7.15
C THR A 36 11.45 15.28 -7.49
N SER A 37 10.64 14.62 -8.33
CA SER A 37 10.93 13.27 -8.81
C SER A 37 12.31 13.17 -9.48
N ASP A 38 12.70 14.20 -10.24
CA ASP A 38 14.00 14.27 -10.91
C ASP A 38 15.17 14.36 -9.93
N GLU A 39 15.02 15.14 -8.86
CA GLU A 39 16.07 15.31 -7.86
C GLU A 39 16.31 14.03 -7.07
N ILE A 40 15.25 13.34 -6.66
CA ILE A 40 15.38 12.04 -5.99
C ILE A 40 15.92 10.99 -6.97
N GLY A 41 15.50 11.01 -8.25
CA GLY A 41 16.05 10.14 -9.28
C GLY A 41 17.55 10.34 -9.50
N ARG A 42 18.01 11.60 -9.53
CA ARG A 42 19.44 11.97 -9.62
C ARG A 42 20.22 11.49 -8.41
N TRP A 43 19.72 11.76 -7.20
CA TRP A 43 20.34 11.27 -5.96
C TRP A 43 20.42 9.74 -5.92
N ALA A 44 19.35 9.05 -6.32
CA ALA A 44 19.30 7.60 -6.38
C ALA A 44 20.36 7.05 -7.34
N LYS A 45 20.47 7.65 -8.54
CA LYS A 45 21.49 7.30 -9.53
C LYS A 45 22.92 7.52 -9.00
N ASP A 46 23.20 8.67 -8.39
CA ASP A 46 24.52 9.00 -7.82
C ASP A 46 24.93 8.01 -6.71
N LYS A 47 23.96 7.36 -6.07
CA LYS A 47 24.15 6.37 -5.00
C LYS A 47 24.02 4.91 -5.47
N ASN A 48 23.94 4.68 -6.79
CA ASN A 48 23.76 3.37 -7.41
C ASN A 48 22.52 2.60 -6.93
N PHE A 49 21.44 3.31 -6.57
CA PHE A 49 20.16 2.66 -6.28
C PHE A 49 19.46 2.24 -7.57
N MET A 50 18.96 1.01 -7.58
CA MET A 50 18.10 0.47 -8.62
C MET A 50 16.70 0.22 -8.06
N PRO A 51 15.63 0.55 -8.82
CA PRO A 51 14.28 0.22 -8.42
C PRO A 51 14.05 -1.29 -8.53
N LEU A 52 13.53 -1.89 -7.48
CA LEU A 52 13.23 -3.32 -7.42
C LEU A 52 11.80 -3.64 -7.84
N ASN A 53 10.86 -2.87 -7.29
CA ASN A 53 9.45 -3.08 -7.54
C ASN A 53 8.68 -1.78 -7.40
N TYR A 54 7.55 -1.72 -8.11
CA TYR A 54 6.53 -0.69 -7.97
C TYR A 54 5.22 -1.33 -7.52
N SER A 55 4.51 -0.67 -6.62
CA SER A 55 3.21 -1.14 -6.11
C SER A 55 2.28 0.04 -5.83
N TYR A 56 0.97 -0.24 -5.76
CA TYR A 56 -0.05 0.80 -5.62
C TYR A 56 -0.78 0.67 -4.30
N GLY A 57 -0.81 1.77 -3.54
CA GLY A 57 -1.77 1.99 -2.49
C GLY A 57 -3.14 2.29 -3.09
N ARG A 58 -4.16 1.58 -2.64
CA ARG A 58 -5.54 1.74 -3.11
C ARG A 58 -6.46 2.20 -2.00
N HIS A 59 -7.47 2.98 -2.36
CA HIS A 59 -8.45 3.52 -1.43
C HIS A 59 -9.08 2.40 -0.59
N GLY A 60 -9.11 2.60 0.74
CA GLY A 60 -9.63 1.62 1.69
C GLY A 60 -8.83 0.32 1.80
N GLY A 61 -7.61 0.26 1.24
CA GLY A 61 -6.79 -0.97 1.25
C GLY A 61 -7.37 -2.10 0.40
N LYS A 62 -8.23 -1.78 -0.57
CA LYS A 62 -8.93 -2.79 -1.38
C LYS A 62 -8.26 -3.02 -2.73
N PRO A 63 -8.17 -4.27 -3.24
CA PRO A 63 -7.55 -4.57 -4.54
C PRO A 63 -8.19 -3.85 -5.74
N ASP A 64 -9.49 -3.61 -5.67
CA ASP A 64 -10.30 -2.91 -6.68
C ASP A 64 -10.46 -1.40 -6.41
N GLY A 65 -9.92 -0.92 -5.29
CA GLY A 65 -9.95 0.49 -4.93
C GLY A 65 -9.18 1.36 -5.92
N LYS A 66 -9.57 2.64 -6.02
CA LYS A 66 -8.82 3.63 -6.81
C LYS A 66 -7.40 3.78 -6.26
N ILE A 67 -6.42 3.98 -7.14
CA ILE A 67 -5.03 4.23 -6.75
C ILE A 67 -4.96 5.59 -6.04
N VAL A 68 -4.35 5.61 -4.85
CA VAL A 68 -4.16 6.81 -4.03
C VAL A 68 -2.67 7.16 -3.82
N TYR A 69 -1.77 6.18 -3.97
CA TYR A 69 -0.33 6.42 -4.03
C TYR A 69 0.39 5.25 -4.73
N THR A 70 1.63 5.47 -5.14
CA THR A 70 2.55 4.44 -5.66
C THR A 70 3.76 4.37 -4.75
N ILE A 71 4.21 3.16 -4.41
CA ILE A 71 5.46 2.92 -3.69
C ILE A 71 6.49 2.32 -4.66
N VAL A 72 7.73 2.78 -4.58
CA VAL A 72 8.88 2.14 -5.23
C VAL A 72 9.90 1.78 -4.17
N TYR A 73 10.35 0.52 -4.16
CA TYR A 73 11.46 0.08 -3.33
C TYR A 73 12.75 0.10 -4.15
N TRP A 74 13.82 0.56 -3.51
CA TRP A 74 15.12 0.74 -4.14
C TRP A 74 16.19 0.05 -3.30
N MET A 75 17.17 -0.57 -3.96
CA MET A 75 18.37 -1.09 -3.31
C MET A 75 19.62 -0.77 -4.09
N ASN A 76 20.76 -0.74 -3.41
CA ASN A 76 22.06 -0.72 -4.05
C ASN A 76 22.89 -1.96 -3.67
N ASP A 77 24.06 -2.08 -4.26
CA ASP A 77 25.04 -3.15 -4.03
C ASP A 77 25.71 -3.09 -2.64
N LYS A 78 25.46 -2.04 -1.87
CA LYS A 78 26.02 -1.82 -0.52
C LYS A 78 25.10 -2.28 0.61
N GLY A 79 23.97 -2.90 0.30
CA GLY A 79 22.98 -3.30 1.30
C GLY A 79 22.21 -2.12 1.89
N GLU A 80 22.17 -0.97 1.20
CA GLU A 80 21.27 0.12 1.57
C GLU A 80 19.95 -0.02 0.81
N THR A 81 18.85 0.43 1.43
CA THR A 81 17.54 0.51 0.75
C THR A 81 16.82 1.80 1.08
N PHE A 82 15.88 2.20 0.23
CA PHE A 82 14.88 3.19 0.59
C PHE A 82 13.54 2.87 -0.09
N ALA A 83 12.46 3.39 0.48
CA ALA A 83 11.14 3.36 -0.14
C ALA A 83 10.71 4.78 -0.49
N SER A 84 10.29 4.99 -1.73
CA SER A 84 9.68 6.25 -2.15
C SER A 84 8.19 6.12 -2.38
N VAL A 85 7.47 7.22 -2.19
CA VAL A 85 6.04 7.35 -2.44
C VAL A 85 5.74 8.51 -3.38
N HIS A 86 4.76 8.31 -4.26
CA HIS A 86 4.16 9.33 -5.11
C HIS A 86 2.65 9.32 -4.95
N THR A 87 2.01 10.49 -4.98
CA THR A 87 0.54 10.59 -5.03
C THR A 87 0.09 11.14 -6.38
N PRO A 88 -1.07 10.72 -6.90
CA PRO A 88 -1.61 11.26 -8.16
C PRO A 88 -1.83 12.78 -8.15
N GLU A 89 -2.04 13.35 -6.96
CA GLU A 89 -2.30 14.78 -6.76
C GLU A 89 -1.05 15.65 -6.92
N LYS A 90 0.15 15.09 -6.69
CA LYS A 90 1.42 15.81 -6.77
C LYS A 90 2.38 15.13 -7.75
N LYS A 91 2.09 15.29 -9.04
CA LYS A 91 2.76 14.57 -10.15
C LYS A 91 4.29 14.69 -10.14
N ASP A 92 4.82 15.85 -9.76
CA ASP A 92 6.26 16.11 -9.81
C ASP A 92 6.95 15.94 -8.44
N GLN A 93 6.22 15.47 -7.43
CA GLN A 93 6.77 15.22 -6.09
C GLN A 93 7.01 13.72 -5.88
N MET A 94 8.18 13.41 -5.33
CA MET A 94 8.49 12.13 -4.74
C MET A 94 8.89 12.35 -3.28
N CYS A 95 8.48 11.46 -2.39
CA CYS A 95 8.91 11.49 -1.00
C CYS A 95 9.58 10.19 -0.62
N ILE A 96 10.70 10.25 0.11
CA ILE A 96 11.36 9.11 0.73
C ILE A 96 10.71 8.90 2.10
N LEU A 97 10.08 7.73 2.29
CA LEU A 97 9.43 7.35 3.55
C LEU A 97 10.46 6.96 4.61
N PHE A 98 11.44 6.17 4.21
CA PHE A 98 12.55 5.74 5.04
C PHE A 98 13.74 5.36 4.18
N ARG A 99 14.92 5.36 4.80
CA ARG A 99 16.16 4.81 4.29
C ARG A 99 16.73 3.86 5.33
N THR A 100 17.21 2.70 4.92
CA THR A 100 17.80 1.69 5.79
C THR A 100 19.16 1.22 5.27
N PHE A 101 19.88 0.52 6.13
CA PHE A 101 21.24 0.04 5.95
C PHE A 101 21.31 -1.42 6.42
N ASP A 102 22.40 -2.11 6.09
CA ASP A 102 22.66 -3.49 6.54
C ASP A 102 21.57 -4.50 6.14
N LEU A 103 21.06 -4.37 4.90
CA LEU A 103 20.02 -5.25 4.36
C LEU A 103 20.47 -6.73 4.43
N THR A 104 19.66 -7.54 5.12
CA THR A 104 19.75 -9.01 5.10
C THR A 104 18.48 -9.57 4.47
N MET A 105 18.63 -10.40 3.43
CA MET A 105 17.51 -11.09 2.81
C MET A 105 17.19 -12.36 3.60
N ASN A 106 15.94 -12.50 4.03
CA ASN A 106 15.44 -13.77 4.57
C ASN A 106 15.05 -14.64 3.37
N GLU A 107 15.89 -15.60 3.00
CA GLU A 107 15.54 -16.60 1.97
C GLU A 107 14.25 -17.36 2.32
#